data_AF-A0A950VRN2-F1
#
_entry.id   AF-A0A950VRN2-F1
#
_cell.length_a   1.000
_cell.length_b   1.000
_cell.length_c   1.000
_cell.angle_alpha   90.00
_cell.angle_beta   90.00
_cell.angle_gamma   90.00
#
_symmetry.space_group_name_H-M   'P 1'
#
loop_
_entity.id
_entity.type
_entity.pdbx_description
1 polymer ?
#
loop_
_entity_poly.entity_id
_entity_poly.type
_entity_poly.pdbx_seq_one_letter_code
_entity_poly.pdbx_strand_id
1 'polypeptide(L)'
;MQLWDLSITQLSRAYRNRSVSSVELVRCLLERIQTLDPTIRAWATLDPDVALAAAARCDAMLSESATDAPPLVGIPFGVKDVLFRPNPKHSCYEVQSSRRSGRR
;
A
#
# COMPACT_ATOMS: atom_id res chain seq x y z
N MET A 1 1.63 21.47 -5.06
CA MET A 1 0.83 20.28 -5.39
C MET A 1 1.67 19.07 -5.04
N GLN A 2 1.16 18.18 -4.22
CA GLN A 2 1.87 16.98 -3.78
C GLN A 2 1.46 15.78 -4.63
N LEU A 3 2.25 14.69 -4.63
CA LEU A 3 1.95 13.52 -5.47
C LEU A 3 0.61 12.87 -5.12
N TRP A 4 0.20 12.90 -3.85
CA TRP A 4 -1.10 12.39 -3.39
C TRP A 4 -2.31 13.25 -3.78
N ASP A 5 -2.11 14.44 -4.34
CA ASP A 5 -3.20 15.29 -4.86
C ASP A 5 -3.58 14.91 -6.31
N LEU A 6 -2.77 14.08 -6.96
CA LEU A 6 -2.99 13.64 -8.33
C LEU A 6 -4.01 12.50 -8.39
N SER A 7 -4.88 12.52 -9.41
CA SER A 7 -5.74 11.39 -9.73
C SER A 7 -4.92 10.18 -10.18
N ILE A 8 -5.50 8.98 -10.06
CA ILE A 8 -4.84 7.74 -10.50
C ILE A 8 -4.40 7.79 -11.98
N THR A 9 -5.19 8.42 -12.84
CA THR A 9 -4.87 8.59 -14.27
C THR A 9 -3.69 9.53 -14.47
N GLN A 10 -3.60 10.61 -13.68
CA GLN A 10 -2.46 11.53 -13.71
C GLN A 10 -1.18 10.84 -13.21
N LEU A 11 -1.25 10.10 -12.09
CA LEU A 11 -0.14 9.32 -11.58
C LEU A 11 0.31 8.24 -12.57
N SER A 12 -0.64 7.52 -13.18
CA SER A 12 -0.33 6.49 -14.17
C SER A 12 0.36 7.06 -15.41
N ARG A 13 -0.06 8.26 -15.87
CA ARG A 13 0.63 8.98 -16.95
C ARG A 13 2.03 9.45 -16.53
N ALA A 14 2.15 10.06 -15.35
CA ALA A 14 3.42 10.53 -14.79
C ALA A 14 4.41 9.38 -14.51
N TYR A 15 3.90 8.20 -14.20
CA TYR A 15 4.69 7.00 -14.00
C TYR A 15 5.21 6.45 -15.34
N ARG A 16 4.31 6.22 -16.30
CA ARG A 16 4.67 5.68 -17.62
C ARG A 16 5.62 6.58 -18.41
N ASN A 17 5.50 7.91 -18.27
CA ASN A 17 6.41 8.85 -18.91
C ASN A 17 7.69 9.11 -18.10
N ARG A 18 7.91 8.37 -16.99
CA ARG A 18 9.08 8.47 -16.10
C ARG A 18 9.26 9.83 -15.44
N SER A 19 8.19 10.61 -15.28
CA SER A 19 8.22 11.87 -14.50
C SER A 19 8.22 11.61 -13.00
N VAL A 20 7.74 10.45 -12.58
CA VAL A 20 7.77 9.96 -11.20
C VAL A 20 8.05 8.46 -11.21
N SER A 21 8.83 7.97 -10.26
CA SER A 21 9.03 6.53 -10.01
C SER A 21 8.01 5.98 -9.01
N SER A 22 7.79 4.67 -9.02
CA SER A 22 6.95 4.01 -8.02
C SER A 22 7.56 4.17 -6.62
N VAL A 23 8.90 4.08 -6.51
CA VAL A 23 9.60 4.27 -5.23
C VAL A 23 9.38 5.68 -4.67
N GLU A 24 9.49 6.73 -5.49
CA GLU A 24 9.21 8.11 -5.06
C GLU A 24 7.77 8.26 -4.58
N LEU A 25 6.81 7.70 -5.32
CA LEU A 25 5.40 7.76 -4.96
C LEU A 25 5.12 7.04 -3.63
N VAL A 26 5.70 5.86 -3.42
CA VAL A 26 5.56 5.12 -2.15
C VAL A 26 6.20 5.86 -0.99
N ARG A 27 7.40 6.43 -1.15
CA ARG A 27 8.05 7.23 -0.10
C ARG A 27 7.20 8.42 0.30
N CYS A 28 6.70 9.16 -0.68
CA CYS A 28 5.83 10.32 -0.48
C CYS A 28 4.57 9.94 0.33
N LEU A 29 3.95 8.79 0.02
CA LEU A 29 2.80 8.30 0.78
C LEU A 29 3.16 7.83 2.19
N LEU A 30 4.29 7.15 2.37
CA LEU A 30 4.76 6.71 3.69
C LEU A 30 5.03 7.89 4.63
N GLU A 31 5.63 8.96 4.15
CA GLU A 31 5.84 10.21 4.91
C GLU A 31 4.51 10.84 5.34
N ARG A 32 3.52 10.84 4.44
CA ARG A 32 2.17 11.32 4.76
C ARG A 32 1.49 10.43 5.79
N ILE A 33 1.60 9.12 5.67
CA ILE A 33 1.04 8.15 6.62
C ILE A 33 1.67 8.36 7.99
N GLN A 34 3.00 8.49 8.07
CA GLN A 34 3.71 8.75 9.33
C GLN A 34 3.21 10.01 10.04
N THR A 35 2.85 11.05 9.27
CA THR A 35 2.36 12.31 9.83
C THR A 35 0.90 12.24 10.29
N LEU A 36 0.04 11.53 9.57
CA LEU A 36 -1.42 11.60 9.76
C LEU A 36 -2.01 10.41 10.52
N ASP A 37 -1.43 9.22 10.37
CA ASP A 37 -1.99 7.98 10.91
C ASP A 37 -1.99 7.88 12.45
N PRO A 38 -1.12 8.57 13.22
CA PRO A 38 -1.28 8.64 14.67
C PRO A 38 -2.65 9.16 15.12
N THR A 39 -3.28 10.01 14.31
CA THR A 39 -4.61 10.57 14.58
C THR A 39 -5.71 9.79 13.85
N ILE A 40 -5.52 9.50 12.55
CA ILE A 40 -6.55 8.88 11.71
C ILE A 40 -6.72 7.39 12.03
N ARG A 41 -5.63 6.68 12.34
CA ARG A 41 -5.60 5.24 12.62
C ARG A 41 -6.26 4.42 11.51
N ALA A 42 -5.92 4.71 10.26
CA ALA A 42 -6.44 4.04 9.07
C ALA A 42 -5.73 2.70 8.78
N TRP A 43 -4.46 2.54 9.16
CA TRP A 43 -3.69 1.35 8.85
C TRP A 43 -3.62 0.38 10.03
N ALA A 44 -4.26 -0.78 9.90
CA ALA A 44 -4.11 -1.87 10.87
C ALA A 44 -2.72 -2.53 10.78
N THR A 45 -2.14 -2.59 9.58
CA THR A 45 -0.79 -3.09 9.33
C THR A 45 -0.17 -2.30 8.20
N LEU A 46 1.03 -1.79 8.42
CA LEU A 46 1.85 -1.10 7.43
C LEU A 46 3.25 -1.71 7.47
N ASP A 47 3.75 -2.11 6.30
CA ASP A 47 5.11 -2.63 6.13
C ASP A 47 5.81 -1.79 5.05
N PRO A 48 6.56 -0.75 5.46
CA PRO A 48 7.27 0.13 4.53
C PRO A 48 8.28 -0.59 3.65
N ASP A 49 8.99 -1.59 4.18
CA ASP A 49 10.05 -2.30 3.47
C ASP A 49 9.46 -3.16 2.34
N VAL A 50 8.37 -3.87 2.63
CA VAL A 50 7.63 -4.64 1.61
C VAL A 50 7.06 -3.73 0.53
N ALA A 51 6.52 -2.57 0.91
CA ALA A 51 5.98 -1.60 -0.04
C ALA A 51 7.07 -1.02 -0.95
N LEU A 52 8.22 -0.64 -0.39
CA LEU A 52 9.36 -0.11 -1.15
C LEU A 52 10.00 -1.16 -2.07
N ALA A 53 10.13 -2.41 -1.61
CA ALA A 53 10.63 -3.50 -2.44
C ALA A 53 9.69 -3.81 -3.61
N ALA A 54 8.36 -3.74 -3.40
CA ALA A 54 7.38 -3.91 -4.48
C ALA A 54 7.44 -2.75 -5.49
N ALA A 55 7.63 -1.52 -5.02
CA ALA A 55 7.79 -0.35 -5.87
C ALA A 55 9.03 -0.45 -6.77
N ALA A 56 10.17 -0.86 -6.20
CA ALA A 56 11.41 -1.06 -6.95
C ALA A 56 11.26 -2.12 -8.05
N ARG A 57 10.51 -3.21 -7.78
CA ARG A 57 10.19 -4.21 -8.81
C ARG A 57 9.34 -3.64 -9.94
N CYS A 58 8.34 -2.81 -9.62
CA CYS A 58 7.54 -2.14 -10.65
C CYS A 58 8.42 -1.24 -11.53
N ASP A 59 9.32 -0.45 -10.92
CA ASP A 59 10.24 0.43 -11.64
C ASP A 59 11.16 -0.36 -12.59
N ALA A 60 11.67 -1.52 -12.13
CA ALA A 60 12.41 -2.44 -12.98
C ALA A 60 11.56 -2.97 -14.15
N MET A 61 10.33 -3.41 -13.90
CA MET A 61 9.41 -3.90 -14.95
C MET A 61 9.16 -2.84 -16.03
N LEU A 62 8.93 -1.58 -15.64
CA LEU A 62 8.72 -0.48 -16.58
C LEU A 62 10.00 -0.18 -17.40
N SER A 63 11.18 -0.44 -16.84
CA SER A 63 12.45 -0.28 -17.54
C SER A 63 12.69 -1.38 -18.58
N GLU A 64 12.23 -2.60 -18.31
CA GLU A 64 12.42 -3.79 -19.16
C GLU A 64 11.39 -3.88 -20.31
N SER A 65 10.10 -3.69 -20.02
CA SER A 65 9.05 -3.67 -21.05
C SER A 65 7.92 -2.71 -20.67
N ALA A 66 7.97 -1.50 -21.22
CA ALA A 66 6.93 -0.49 -21.01
C ALA A 66 5.60 -0.87 -21.69
N THR A 67 5.63 -1.65 -22.76
CA THR A 67 4.44 -2.03 -23.55
C THR A 67 3.62 -3.13 -22.88
N ASP A 68 4.28 -4.04 -22.14
CA ASP A 68 3.62 -5.18 -21.49
C ASP A 68 3.24 -4.91 -20.02
N ALA A 69 3.52 -3.69 -19.53
CA ALA A 69 3.29 -3.35 -18.14
C ALA A 69 1.78 -3.27 -17.83
N PRO A 70 1.29 -3.95 -16.78
CA PRO A 70 -0.13 -3.93 -16.41
C PRO A 70 -0.70 -2.52 -16.21
N PRO A 71 -2.02 -2.30 -16.39
CA PRO A 71 -2.63 -0.96 -16.34
C PRO A 71 -2.33 -0.13 -15.08
N LEU A 72 -2.10 -0.78 -13.94
CA LEU A 72 -1.83 -0.15 -12.64
C LEU A 72 -0.41 -0.45 -12.10
N VAL A 73 0.51 -0.89 -12.96
CA VAL A 73 1.91 -1.09 -12.55
C VAL A 73 2.46 0.18 -11.89
N GLY A 74 3.21 0.02 -10.80
CA GLY A 74 3.84 1.12 -10.07
C GLY A 74 2.89 2.03 -9.27
N ILE A 75 1.57 1.83 -9.32
CA ILE A 75 0.59 2.61 -8.56
C ILE A 75 0.31 1.94 -7.20
N PRO A 76 0.65 2.56 -6.07
CA PRO A 76 0.38 2.00 -4.75
C PRO A 76 -1.10 2.09 -4.37
N PHE A 77 -1.56 1.11 -3.60
CA PHE A 77 -2.92 1.07 -3.08
C PHE A 77 -2.98 0.43 -1.68
N GLY A 78 -3.92 0.88 -0.86
CA GLY A 78 -4.27 0.24 0.41
C GLY A 78 -5.32 -0.85 0.19
N VAL A 79 -5.21 -1.95 0.95
CA VAL A 79 -6.18 -3.05 0.89
C VAL A 79 -6.85 -3.16 2.25
N LYS A 80 -8.18 -3.23 2.25
CA LYS A 80 -8.96 -3.44 3.47
C LYS A 80 -8.61 -4.80 4.09
N ASP A 81 -8.45 -4.81 5.41
CA ASP A 81 -8.02 -5.97 6.20
C ASP A 81 -9.00 -7.15 6.18
N VAL A 82 -10.27 -6.89 5.88
CA VAL A 82 -11.28 -7.96 5.65
C VAL A 82 -11.03 -8.78 4.38
N LEU A 83 -10.12 -8.35 3.50
CA LEU A 83 -9.70 -9.10 2.32
C LEU A 83 -8.52 -9.99 2.70
N PHE A 84 -8.68 -11.30 2.50
CA PHE A 84 -7.68 -12.30 2.86
C PHE A 84 -6.32 -12.01 2.21
N ARG A 85 -5.30 -11.77 3.04
CA ARG A 85 -3.88 -11.84 2.65
C ARG A 85 -3.21 -12.98 3.41
N PRO A 86 -2.45 -13.86 2.75
CA PRO A 86 -1.71 -14.90 3.45
C PRO A 86 -0.50 -14.30 4.22
N ASN A 87 -0.79 -13.77 5.43
CA ASN A 87 0.03 -13.40 6.62
C ASN A 87 1.20 -12.37 6.49
N PRO A 88 1.52 -11.52 7.53
CA PRO A 88 2.07 -12.03 8.81
C PRO A 88 1.54 -11.57 10.19
N LYS A 89 0.68 -10.55 10.42
CA LYS A 89 0.37 -10.14 11.84
C LYS A 89 -1.10 -9.82 12.19
N HIS A 90 -2.01 -10.59 11.60
CA HIS A 90 -3.44 -10.73 11.98
C HIS A 90 -4.37 -9.58 11.56
N SER A 91 -5.38 -9.94 10.74
CA SER A 91 -6.76 -9.52 10.97
C SER A 91 -7.69 -10.49 10.23
N CYS A 92 -8.52 -11.22 10.99
CA CYS A 92 -9.96 -11.26 10.73
C CYS A 92 -10.79 -11.66 11.97
N TYR A 93 -10.27 -12.43 12.94
CA TYR A 93 -10.94 -12.66 14.23
C TYR A 93 -9.93 -13.04 15.33
N GLU A 94 -9.45 -12.10 16.14
CA GLU A 94 -9.01 -12.48 17.49
C GLU A 94 -10.30 -12.69 18.30
N VAL A 95 -10.72 -13.95 18.44
CA VAL A 95 -11.78 -14.30 19.39
C VAL A 95 -11.25 -13.85 20.75
N GLN A 96 -11.77 -12.74 21.27
CA GLN A 96 -11.69 -12.46 22.69
C GLN A 96 -12.24 -13.69 23.38
N SER A 97 -11.35 -14.50 23.95
CA SER A 97 -11.70 -15.57 24.86
C SER A 97 -12.28 -14.91 26.11
N SER A 98 -13.52 -14.44 25.99
CA SER A 98 -14.37 -14.20 27.13
C SER A 98 -14.44 -15.54 27.84
N ARG A 99 -13.65 -15.65 28.92
CA ARG A 99 -13.82 -16.69 29.93
C ARG A 99 -15.27 -16.60 30.37
N ARG A 100 -16.15 -17.40 29.79
CA ARG A 100 -17.43 -17.73 30.39
C ARG A 100 -17.12 -18.60 31.59
N SER A 101 -16.84 -17.93 32.71
CA SER A 101 -16.97 -18.53 34.02
C SER A 101 -18.42 -18.98 34.22
N GLY A 102 -18.62 -20.28 34.41
CA GLY A 102 -19.75 -20.83 35.17
C GLY A 102 -21.11 -20.97 34.48
N ARG A 103 -21.78 -22.07 34.86
CA ARG A 103 -23.14 -22.57 34.53
C ARG A 103 -23.23 -23.28 33.17
N ARG A 104 -23.55 -24.58 33.09
CA ARG A 104 -24.10 -25.56 34.04
C ARG A 104 -23.41 -26.91 33.86
#